data_AF-A0A0A0DAN8-F1
#
_entry.id   AF-A0A0A0DAN8-F1
#
_cell.length_a   1.000
_cell.length_b   1.000
_cell.length_c   1.000
_cell.angle_alpha   90.00
_cell.angle_beta   90.00
_cell.angle_gamma   90.00
#
_symmetry.space_group_name_H-M   'P 1'
#
loop_
_entity.id
_entity.type
_entity.pdbx_description
1 polymer ?
#
loop_
_entity_poly.entity_id
_entity_poly.type
_entity_poly.pdbx_seq_one_letter_code
_entity_poly.pdbx_strand_id
1 'polypeptide(L)'
;MRIVRTSVSFIGPIDTIEGLTALCHAIPGIRETAPGVFGSKGRPWLQIRQDADGLVAEIRRGKSWQRFHMSEHDEQEAFMAEIGRSF
;
A
#
# COMPACT_ATOMS: atom_id res chain seq x y z
N MET A 1 -28.34 9.69 10.62
CA MET A 1 -28.05 9.30 9.23
C MET A 1 -26.59 8.88 9.16
N ARG A 2 -26.29 7.58 9.36
CA ARG A 2 -24.92 7.05 9.26
C ARG A 2 -24.62 6.87 7.78
N ILE A 3 -23.81 7.77 7.21
CA ILE A 3 -23.20 7.54 5.90
C ILE A 3 -22.17 6.44 6.12
N VAL A 4 -22.59 5.19 5.91
CA VAL A 4 -21.65 4.10 5.62
C VAL A 4 -21.01 4.47 4.29
N ARG A 5 -19.84 5.12 4.34
CA ARG A 5 -18.95 5.18 3.20
C ARG A 5 -18.53 3.75 2.93
N THR A 6 -19.27 3.08 2.06
CA THR A 6 -18.78 1.89 1.38
C THR A 6 -17.61 2.38 0.54
N SER A 7 -16.40 2.36 1.12
CA SER A 7 -15.20 2.51 0.32
C SER A 7 -15.17 1.31 -0.60
N VAL A 8 -15.65 1.50 -1.82
CA VAL A 8 -15.28 0.64 -2.93
C VAL A 8 -13.78 0.90 -3.08
N SER A 9 -12.98 0.11 -2.38
CA SER A 9 -11.54 0.13 -2.52
C SER A 9 -11.27 -0.46 -3.90
N PHE A 10 -11.21 0.41 -4.90
CA PHE A 10 -10.65 0.03 -6.18
C PHE A 10 -9.20 -0.34 -5.89
N ILE A 11 -8.93 -1.64 -5.95
CA ILE A 11 -7.60 -2.20 -5.82
C ILE A 11 -6.83 -1.67 -7.03
N GLY A 12 -5.93 -0.72 -6.78
CA GLY A 12 -5.15 -0.08 -7.83
C GLY A 12 -4.17 -1.10 -8.45
N PRO A 13 -3.77 -0.92 -9.71
CA PRO A 13 -2.87 -1.87 -10.36
C PRO A 13 -1.48 -1.70 -9.75
N ILE A 14 -1.16 -2.49 -8.73
CA ILE A 14 0.22 -2.56 -8.21
C ILE A 14 1.20 -2.89 -9.35
N ASP A 15 0.73 -3.61 -10.37
CA ASP A 15 1.44 -3.91 -11.61
C ASP A 15 1.92 -2.65 -12.37
N THR A 16 1.39 -1.46 -12.06
CA THR A 16 1.85 -0.20 -12.67
C THR A 16 3.05 0.44 -11.96
N ILE A 17 3.34 0.07 -10.71
CA ILE A 17 4.55 0.56 -10.03
C ILE A 17 5.62 -0.51 -10.16
N GLU A 18 6.45 -0.31 -11.18
CA GLU A 18 7.60 -1.17 -11.45
C GLU A 18 8.49 -1.29 -10.19
N GLY A 19 8.81 -2.52 -9.81
CA GLY A 19 9.67 -2.80 -8.66
C GLY A 19 8.99 -2.81 -7.29
N LEU A 20 7.83 -2.16 -7.10
CA LEU A 20 7.17 -2.12 -5.79
C LEU A 20 6.69 -3.51 -5.32
N THR A 21 6.10 -4.29 -6.22
CA THR A 21 5.70 -5.68 -5.96
C THR A 21 6.91 -6.53 -5.58
N ALA A 22 8.01 -6.41 -6.34
CA ALA A 22 9.25 -7.14 -6.07
C ALA A 22 9.85 -6.78 -4.70
N LEU A 23 9.86 -5.50 -4.34
CA LEU A 23 10.29 -5.02 -3.03
C LEU A 23 9.42 -5.62 -1.92
N CYS A 24 8.09 -5.61 -2.07
CA CYS A 24 7.19 -6.18 -1.08
C CYS A 24 7.37 -7.70 -0.93
N HIS A 25 7.63 -8.43 -2.03
CA HIS A 25 7.93 -9.86 -2.00
C HIS A 25 9.27 -10.20 -1.36
N ALA A 26 10.25 -9.30 -1.41
CA ALA A 26 11.54 -9.49 -0.78
C ALA A 26 11.49 -9.44 0.76
N ILE A 27 10.38 -8.93 1.34
CA ILE A 27 10.24 -8.76 2.78
C ILE A 27 9.85 -10.10 3.45
N PRO A 28 10.69 -10.66 4.35
CA PRO A 28 10.40 -11.94 4.97
C PRO A 28 9.10 -11.93 5.78
N GLY A 29 8.20 -12.85 5.46
CA GLY A 29 6.96 -13.04 6.20
C GLY A 29 5.82 -12.10 5.79
N ILE A 30 6.06 -11.17 4.86
CA ILE A 30 5.01 -10.42 4.16
C ILE A 30 4.60 -11.21 2.91
N ARG A 31 3.29 -11.30 2.69
CA ARG A 31 2.71 -11.94 1.50
C ARG A 31 1.61 -11.05 0.95
N GLU A 32 1.45 -11.10 -0.36
CA GLU A 32 0.26 -10.54 -1.00
C GLU A 32 -0.95 -11.41 -0.64
N THR A 33 -1.96 -10.79 -0.05
CA THR A 33 -3.19 -11.46 0.42
C THR A 33 -4.37 -11.22 -0.51
N ALA A 34 -4.34 -10.09 -1.21
CA ALA A 34 -5.18 -9.70 -2.33
C ALA A 34 -4.33 -8.75 -3.20
N PRO A 35 -4.69 -8.52 -4.47
CA PRO A 35 -3.89 -7.64 -5.32
C PRO A 35 -3.67 -6.28 -4.63
N GLY A 36 -2.43 -5.80 -4.58
CA GLY A 36 -2.09 -4.53 -3.91
C GLY A 36 -2.25 -4.51 -2.38
N VAL A 37 -2.54 -5.64 -1.73
CA VAL A 37 -2.68 -5.76 -0.27
C VAL A 37 -1.69 -6.77 0.28
N PHE A 38 -0.71 -6.28 1.02
CA PHE A 38 0.34 -7.09 1.63
C PHE A 38 0.16 -7.17 3.14
N GLY A 39 0.44 -8.34 3.68
CA GLY A 39 0.29 -8.58 5.11
C GLY A 39 1.02 -9.81 5.61
N SER A 40 1.03 -9.97 6.92
CA SER A 40 1.56 -11.15 7.59
C SER A 40 0.54 -11.70 8.58
N LYS A 41 0.42 -13.04 8.65
CA LYS A 41 -0.44 -13.74 9.62
C LYS A 41 -1.89 -13.21 9.66
N GLY A 42 -2.45 -12.90 8.49
CA GLY A 42 -3.82 -12.37 8.36
C GLY A 42 -3.99 -10.91 8.80
N ARG A 43 -2.90 -10.18 9.05
CA ARG A 43 -2.95 -8.74 9.35
C ARG A 43 -2.41 -7.95 8.16
N PRO A 44 -3.21 -7.02 7.59
CA PRO A 44 -2.72 -6.15 6.53
C PRO A 44 -1.66 -5.21 7.10
N TRP A 45 -0.57 -5.08 6.36
CA TRP A 45 0.57 -4.21 6.63
C TRP A 45 0.69 -3.11 5.59
N LEU A 46 0.42 -3.40 4.31
CA LEU A 46 0.40 -2.42 3.23
C LEU A 46 -0.86 -2.60 2.39
N GLN A 47 -1.48 -1.49 2.01
CA GLN A 47 -2.62 -1.44 1.10
C GLN A 47 -2.37 -0.36 0.05
N ILE A 48 -2.51 -0.72 -1.21
CA ILE A 48 -2.43 0.20 -2.34
C ILE A 48 -3.81 0.32 -2.96
N ARG A 49 -4.23 1.56 -3.16
CA ARG A 49 -5.57 1.88 -3.66
C ARG A 49 -5.54 3.15 -4.46
N GLN A 50 -6.44 3.25 -5.41
CA GLN A 50 -6.71 4.51 -6.09
C GLN A 50 -7.89 5.20 -5.41
N ASP A 51 -7.76 6.50 -5.14
CA ASP A 51 -8.86 7.34 -4.67
C ASP A 51 -8.97 8.63 -5.50
N ALA A 52 -9.78 9.58 -5.02
CA ALA A 52 -10.05 10.84 -5.72
C ALA A 52 -8.80 11.70 -5.92
N ASP A 53 -7.78 11.53 -5.06
CA ASP A 53 -6.52 12.27 -5.09
C ASP A 53 -5.41 11.49 -5.81
N GLY A 54 -5.75 10.34 -6.42
CA GLY A 54 -4.85 9.53 -7.23
C GLY A 54 -4.43 8.22 -6.54
N LEU A 55 -3.20 7.77 -6.80
CA LEU A 55 -2.70 6.50 -6.28
C LEU A 55 -2.13 6.70 -4.88
N VAL A 56 -2.53 5.85 -3.95
CA VAL A 56 -2.21 5.98 -2.53
C VAL A 56 -1.77 4.64 -1.96
N ALA A 57 -0.70 4.67 -1.17
CA ALA A 57 -0.27 3.56 -0.33
C ALA A 57 -0.50 3.87 1.15
N GLU A 58 -1.09 2.92 1.87
CA GLU A 58 -1.27 2.97 3.31
C GLU A 58 -0.42 1.87 3.94
N ILE A 59 0.59 2.26 4.73
CA ILE A 59 1.45 1.34 5.48
C ILE A 59 1.10 1.39 6.96
N ARG A 60 1.10 0.22 7.60
CA ARG A 60 0.81 0.08 9.03
C ARG A 60 2.07 0.27 9.87
N ARG A 61 2.06 1.30 10.72
CA ARG A 61 3.09 1.60 11.72
C ARG A 61 2.53 1.37 13.13
N GLY A 62 2.83 0.20 13.68
CA GLY A 62 2.29 -0.21 14.99
C GLY A 62 0.76 -0.27 15.00
N LYS A 63 0.12 0.70 15.67
CA LYS A 63 -1.35 0.81 15.75
C LYS A 63 -1.94 1.82 14.77
N SER A 64 -1.12 2.55 14.04
CA SER A 64 -1.54 3.62 13.13
C SER A 64 -1.30 3.23 11.67
N TRP A 65 -2.07 3.86 10.79
CA TRP A 65 -1.83 3.84 9.35
C TRP A 65 -1.18 5.14 8.94
N GLN A 66 -0.14 5.04 8.13
CA GLN A 66 0.51 6.17 7.50
C GLN A 66 0.22 6.10 6.01
N ARG A 67 -0.25 7.22 5.48
CA ARG A 67 -0.70 7.36 4.09
C ARG A 67 0.38 8.08 3.28
N PHE A 68 0.65 7.55 2.09
CA PHE A 68 1.60 8.09 1.12
C PHE A 68 0.89 8.23 -0.22
N HIS A 69 1.04 9.40 -0.84
CA HIS A 69 0.68 9.56 -2.24
C HIS A 69 1.75 8.87 -3.10
N MET A 70 1.35 8.36 -4.25
CA MET A 70 2.19 7.62 -5.20
C MET A 70 1.78 7.93 -6.64
N SER A 71 1.15 9.08 -6.86
CA SER A 71 0.66 9.50 -8.16
C SER A 71 1.80 9.96 -9.06
N GLU A 72 2.87 10.51 -8.47
CA GLU A 72 4.06 10.99 -9.17
C GLU A 72 5.28 10.09 -8.94
N HIS A 73 6.25 10.15 -9.86
CA HIS A 73 7.46 9.33 -9.79
C HIS A 73 8.28 9.60 -8.52
N ASP A 74 8.47 10.87 -8.16
CA ASP A 74 9.21 11.26 -6.96
C ASP A 74 8.53 10.76 -5.67
N GLU A 75 7.20 10.73 -5.66
CA GLU A 75 6.41 10.18 -4.55
C GLU A 75 6.58 8.67 -4.43
N GLN A 76 6.62 7.96 -5.56
CA GLN A 76 6.87 6.51 -5.61
C GLN A 76 8.27 6.18 -5.10
N GLU A 77 9.31 6.93 -5.52
CA GLU A 77 10.67 6.75 -5.02
C GLU A 77 10.76 6.99 -3.51
N ALA A 78 10.13 8.06 -3.02
CA ALA A 78 10.08 8.35 -1.59
C ALA A 78 9.39 7.24 -0.80
N PHE A 79 8.29 6.69 -1.33
CA PHE A 79 7.59 5.57 -0.72
C PHE A 79 8.41 4.27 -0.74
N MET A 80 9.09 3.95 -1.85
CA MET A 80 9.98 2.80 -1.94
C MET A 80 11.13 2.88 -0.93
N ALA A 81 11.74 4.06 -0.77
CA ALA A 81 12.76 4.30 0.25
C ALA A 81 12.22 4.10 1.68
N GLU A 82 10.97 4.48 1.93
CA GLU A 82 10.31 4.31 3.22
C GLU A 82 9.99 2.83 3.54
N ILE A 83 9.59 2.04 2.53
CA ILE A 83 9.43 0.58 2.68
C ILE A 83 10.76 -0.05 3.09
N GLY A 84 11.87 0.34 2.46
CA GLY A 84 13.21 -0.18 2.78
C GLY A 84 13.64 0.08 4.22
N ARG A 85 13.08 1.10 4.90
CA ARG A 85 13.34 1.43 6.31
C ARG A 85 12.38 0.76 7.29
N SER A 86 11.36 0.08 6.78
CA SER A 86 10.26 -0.46 7.58
C SER A 86 10.56 -1.79 8.25
N PHE A 87 11.70 -2.39 7.91
CA PHE A 87 12.21 -3.69 8.34
C PHE A 87 13.71 -3.57 8.59
#